data_AF-A0A0Q6RFT8-F1
#
_entry.id   AF-A0A0Q6RFT8-F1
#
_cell.length_a   1.000
_cell.length_b   1.000
_cell.length_c   1.000
_cell.angle_alpha   90.00
_cell.angle_beta   90.00
_cell.angle_gamma   90.00
#
_symmetry.space_group_name_H-M   'P 1'
#
loop_
_entity.id
_entity.type
_entity.pdbx_description
1 polymer ?
#
loop_
_entity_poly.entity_id
_entity_poly.type
_entity_poly.pdbx_seq_one_letter_code
_entity_poly.pdbx_strand_id
1 'polypeptide(L)'
;MPDLPNSEETASVERMMLLIRDDPLLAVTNHAITRYVQRILHTKLDGEFSSKKEEARAHCHAAGFTIRQVRNLIWTPGLALAVRLGLPSVDNGQFIAMIDPINGAVKTILPPRTKTHGRLRLLSEREFAKRQNRDQRKAKRRPTAAGLKAQLDEEGTENA
;
A
#
# COMPACT_ATOMS: atom_id res chain seq x y z
N MET A 1 -1.21 -14.79 38.81
CA MET A 1 0.24 -14.79 38.55
C MET A 1 0.41 -14.85 37.04
N PRO A 2 0.85 -13.78 36.36
CA PRO A 2 1.19 -13.87 34.94
C PRO A 2 2.51 -14.62 34.81
N ASP A 3 2.52 -15.68 33.99
CA ASP A 3 3.72 -16.47 33.70
C ASP A 3 4.81 -15.57 33.10
N LEU A 4 6.00 -15.59 33.72
CA LEU A 4 7.17 -14.91 33.20
C LEU A 4 7.61 -15.62 31.91
N PRO A 5 7.92 -14.89 30.82
CA PRO A 5 8.36 -15.49 29.58
C PRO A 5 9.70 -16.23 29.77
N ASN A 6 9.83 -17.39 29.15
CA ASN A 6 10.99 -18.29 29.25
C ASN A 6 12.29 -17.55 28.87
N SER A 7 13.33 -17.70 29.70
CA SER A 7 14.65 -17.06 29.54
C SER A 7 15.38 -17.42 28.23
N GLU A 8 14.99 -18.50 27.55
CA GLU A 8 15.53 -18.89 26.24
C GLU A 8 14.94 -18.05 25.09
N GLU A 9 13.70 -17.58 25.23
CA GLU A 9 13.06 -16.71 24.23
C GLU A 9 13.68 -15.31 24.25
N THR A 10 13.97 -14.77 25.44
CA THR A 10 14.60 -13.46 25.58
C THR A 10 16.01 -13.43 24.99
N ALA A 11 16.82 -14.48 25.22
CA ALA A 11 18.16 -14.61 24.64
C ALA A 11 18.14 -14.76 23.11
N SER A 12 17.11 -15.41 22.55
CA SER A 12 16.92 -15.54 21.11
C SER A 12 16.55 -14.20 20.46
N VAL A 13 15.71 -13.40 21.12
CA VAL A 13 15.34 -12.04 20.70
C VAL A 13 16.55 -11.10 20.75
N GLU A 14 17.36 -11.16 21.80
CA GLU A 14 18.59 -10.34 21.93
C GLU A 14 19.64 -10.69 20.86
N ARG A 15 19.83 -11.98 20.54
CA ARG A 15 20.70 -12.41 19.43
C ARG A 15 20.17 -11.96 18.07
N MET A 16 18.85 -12.00 17.88
CA MET A 16 18.22 -11.51 16.65
C MET A 16 18.35 -9.99 16.50
N MET A 17 18.29 -9.24 17.61
CA MET A 17 18.56 -7.79 17.65
C MET A 17 20.00 -7.44 17.25
N LEU A 18 20.99 -8.24 17.66
CA LEU A 18 22.39 -8.05 17.25
C LEU A 18 22.59 -8.34 15.76
N LEU A 19 21.97 -9.38 15.21
CA LEU A 19 22.07 -9.72 13.79
C LEU A 19 21.37 -8.72 12.86
N ILE A 20 20.25 -8.13 13.27
CA ILE A 20 19.55 -7.08 12.52
C ILE A 20 20.34 -5.77 12.51
N ARG A 21 21.16 -5.51 13.55
CA ARG A 21 22.08 -4.37 13.58
C ARG A 21 23.22 -4.51 12.57
N ASP A 22 23.68 -5.73 12.29
CA ASP A 22 24.85 -5.98 11.45
C ASP A 22 24.54 -6.21 9.96
N ASP A 23 23.35 -6.71 9.61
CA ASP A 23 22.88 -6.77 8.21
C ASP A 23 21.46 -6.17 8.04
N PRO A 24 21.34 -4.92 7.59
CA PRO A 24 20.04 -4.26 7.41
C PRO A 24 19.14 -4.98 6.39
N LEU A 25 19.69 -5.82 5.53
CA LEU A 25 18.91 -6.59 4.56
C LEU A 25 18.16 -7.75 5.20
N LEU A 26 18.54 -8.19 6.40
CA LEU A 26 17.81 -9.20 7.16
C LEU A 26 16.63 -8.61 7.97
N ALA A 27 16.61 -7.29 8.16
CA ALA A 27 15.52 -6.59 8.84
C ALA A 27 14.18 -6.69 8.06
N VAL A 28 14.23 -6.93 6.75
CA VAL A 28 13.04 -7.07 5.91
C VAL A 28 12.57 -8.53 5.88
N THR A 29 11.43 -8.78 6.54
CA THR A 29 10.86 -10.13 6.63
C THR A 29 10.42 -10.66 5.26
N ASN A 30 10.43 -11.99 5.09
CA ASN A 30 9.93 -12.62 3.86
C ASN A 30 8.46 -12.29 3.58
N HIS A 31 7.67 -12.04 4.63
CA HIS A 31 6.28 -11.57 4.47
C HIS A 31 6.20 -10.16 3.89
N ALA A 32 7.07 -9.23 4.32
CA ALA A 32 7.11 -7.90 3.71
C ALA A 32 7.48 -7.98 2.21
N ILE A 33 8.39 -8.88 1.85
CA ILE A 33 8.82 -9.11 0.45
C ILE A 33 7.65 -9.58 -0.41
N THR A 34 6.92 -10.62 0.02
CA THR A 34 5.74 -11.11 -0.73
C THR A 34 4.71 -10.01 -0.90
N ARG A 35 4.44 -9.23 0.15
CA ARG A 35 3.51 -8.09 0.08
C ARG A 35 3.97 -7.00 -0.86
N TYR A 36 5.27 -6.68 -0.91
CA TYR A 36 5.80 -5.72 -1.87
C TYR A 36 5.57 -6.18 -3.31
N VAL A 37 5.91 -7.43 -3.62
CA VAL A 37 5.72 -7.99 -4.97
C VAL A 37 4.24 -7.99 -5.36
N GLN A 38 3.36 -8.44 -4.46
CA GLN A 38 1.92 -8.51 -4.72
C GLN A 38 1.26 -7.13 -4.87
N ARG A 39 1.62 -6.16 -4.01
CA ARG A 39 0.91 -4.88 -3.89
C ARG A 39 1.52 -3.76 -4.73
N ILE A 40 2.84 -3.77 -4.92
CA ILE A 40 3.59 -2.71 -5.60
C ILE A 40 4.00 -3.14 -7.01
N LEU A 41 4.52 -4.37 -7.17
CA LEU A 41 4.87 -4.92 -8.49
C LEU A 41 3.67 -5.60 -9.18
N HIS A 42 2.51 -5.62 -8.54
CA HIS A 42 1.25 -6.18 -9.05
C HIS A 42 1.35 -7.61 -9.58
N THR A 43 2.32 -8.38 -9.08
CA THR A 43 2.55 -9.77 -9.51
C THR A 43 1.96 -10.71 -8.47
N LYS A 44 0.99 -11.51 -8.90
CA LYS A 44 0.35 -12.54 -8.07
C LYS A 44 0.62 -13.91 -8.67
N LEU A 45 0.88 -14.85 -7.78
CA LEU A 45 1.06 -16.26 -8.09
C LEU A 45 0.15 -17.00 -7.12
N ASP A 46 -0.73 -17.83 -7.66
CA ASP A 46 -1.58 -18.69 -6.85
C ASP A 46 -0.90 -20.04 -6.70
N GLY A 47 -0.91 -20.59 -5.49
CA GLY A 47 -0.26 -21.88 -5.20
C GLY A 47 -0.10 -22.12 -3.71
N GLU A 48 0.06 -23.39 -3.34
CA GLU A 48 0.42 -23.80 -1.99
C GLU A 48 1.93 -23.78 -1.85
N PHE A 49 2.43 -23.09 -0.82
CA PHE A 49 3.86 -22.99 -0.52
C PHE A 49 4.15 -23.62 0.83
N SER A 50 5.20 -24.43 0.90
CA SER A 50 5.58 -25.11 2.13
C SER A 50 6.12 -24.15 3.20
N SER A 51 6.67 -23.01 2.78
CA SER A 51 7.23 -21.99 3.67
C SER A 51 7.09 -20.57 3.12
N LYS A 52 7.08 -19.60 4.03
CA LYS A 52 7.09 -18.16 3.68
C LYS A 52 8.32 -17.74 2.87
N LYS A 53 9.44 -18.47 3.00
CA LYS A 53 10.67 -18.21 2.25
C LYS A 53 10.54 -18.67 0.80
N GLU A 54 9.92 -19.81 0.58
CA GLU A 54 9.61 -20.31 -0.77
C GLU A 54 8.57 -19.46 -1.46
N GLU A 55 7.51 -19.07 -0.74
CA GLU A 55 6.50 -18.12 -1.23
C GLU A 55 7.17 -16.82 -1.72
N ALA A 56 8.04 -16.22 -0.90
CA ALA A 56 8.80 -15.03 -1.28
C ALA A 56 9.69 -15.26 -2.51
N ARG A 57 10.36 -16.41 -2.59
CA ARG A 57 11.23 -16.76 -3.73
C ARG A 57 10.42 -16.88 -5.02
N ALA A 58 9.29 -17.59 -4.97
CA ALA A 58 8.43 -17.82 -6.13
C ALA A 58 7.84 -16.51 -6.66
N HIS A 59 7.33 -15.65 -5.76
CA HIS A 59 6.83 -14.32 -6.15
C HIS A 59 7.93 -13.44 -6.74
N CYS A 60 9.11 -13.37 -6.10
CA CYS A 60 10.24 -12.61 -6.63
C CYS A 60 10.64 -13.11 -8.03
N HIS A 61 10.75 -14.43 -8.21
CA HIS A 61 11.12 -15.04 -9.48
C HIS A 61 10.09 -14.74 -10.58
N ALA A 62 8.79 -14.83 -10.27
CA ALA A 62 7.73 -14.46 -11.21
C ALA A 62 7.79 -12.99 -11.64
N ALA A 63 8.22 -12.09 -10.74
CA ALA A 63 8.43 -10.68 -11.04
C ALA A 63 9.79 -10.39 -11.71
N GLY A 64 10.64 -11.39 -11.94
CA GLY A 64 11.97 -11.22 -12.54
C GLY A 64 13.04 -10.67 -11.59
N PHE A 65 12.81 -10.72 -10.27
CA PHE A 65 13.73 -10.23 -9.25
C PHE A 65 14.22 -11.34 -8.33
N THR A 66 15.34 -11.07 -7.65
CA THR A 66 15.81 -11.87 -6.52
C THR A 66 15.30 -11.31 -5.19
N ILE A 67 15.21 -12.16 -4.16
CA ILE A 67 14.85 -11.73 -2.79
C ILE A 67 15.76 -10.57 -2.33
N ARG A 68 17.06 -10.65 -2.62
CA ARG A 68 18.04 -9.62 -2.23
C ARG A 68 17.75 -8.28 -2.92
N GLN A 69 17.43 -8.30 -4.22
CA GLN A 69 17.06 -7.07 -4.95
C GLN A 69 15.80 -6.43 -4.36
N VAL A 70 14.77 -7.23 -4.07
CA VAL A 70 13.54 -6.68 -3.46
C VAL A 70 13.79 -6.13 -2.07
N ARG A 71 14.64 -6.77 -1.25
CA ARG A 71 15.07 -6.21 0.05
C ARG A 71 15.76 -4.86 -0.12
N ASN A 72 16.65 -4.71 -1.09
CA ASN A 72 17.30 -3.43 -1.38
C ASN A 72 16.30 -2.36 -1.83
N LEU A 73 15.26 -2.72 -2.58
CA LEU A 73 14.20 -1.80 -3.00
C LEU A 73 13.34 -1.33 -1.83
N ILE A 74 13.05 -2.23 -0.89
CA ILE A 74 12.27 -1.92 0.32
C ILE A 74 13.11 -1.08 1.29
N TRP A 75 14.37 -1.46 1.49
CA TRP A 75 15.26 -0.87 2.48
C TRP A 75 15.82 0.47 2.01
N THR A 76 15.03 1.52 2.21
CA THR A 76 15.42 2.90 1.87
C THR A 76 16.11 3.62 3.04
N PRO A 77 16.90 4.68 2.80
CA PRO A 77 17.53 5.46 3.87
C PRO A 77 16.52 6.03 4.88
N GLY A 78 15.34 6.46 4.40
CA GLY A 78 14.26 6.94 5.27
C GLY A 78 13.69 5.83 6.16
N LEU A 79 13.57 4.61 5.64
CA LEU A 79 13.15 3.46 6.42
C LEU A 79 14.20 3.09 7.48
N ALA A 80 15.49 3.08 7.11
CA ALA A 80 16.58 2.84 8.05
C ALA A 80 16.61 3.86 9.19
N LEU A 81 16.39 5.14 8.88
CA LEU A 81 16.27 6.18 9.90
C LEU A 81 15.08 5.94 10.83
N ALA A 82 13.92 5.58 10.28
CA ALA A 82 12.73 5.34 11.08
C ALA A 82 12.85 4.13 12.00
N VAL A 83 13.50 3.06 11.54
CA VAL A 83 13.83 1.90 12.38
C VAL A 83 14.74 2.32 13.54
N ARG A 84 15.77 3.15 13.28
CA ARG A 84 16.65 3.68 14.33
C ARG A 84 15.92 4.58 15.33
N LEU A 85 14.92 5.33 14.86
CA LEU A 85 14.08 6.19 15.70
C LEU A 85 12.95 5.42 16.41
N GLY A 86 12.81 4.10 16.17
CA GLY A 86 11.75 3.29 16.78
C GLY A 86 10.34 3.63 16.30
N LEU A 87 10.20 4.20 15.10
CA LEU A 87 8.90 4.55 14.55
C LEU A 87 8.12 3.28 14.15
N PRO A 88 6.81 3.19 14.44
CA PRO A 88 6.02 2.00 14.12
C PRO A 88 5.66 1.88 12.64
N SER A 89 5.75 2.98 11.87
CA SER A 89 5.44 2.98 10.44
C SER A 89 6.11 4.12 9.69
N VAL A 90 6.33 3.94 8.39
CA VAL A 90 6.86 4.95 7.47
C VAL A 90 6.09 4.92 6.16
N ASP A 91 5.74 6.10 5.66
CA ASP A 91 5.21 6.30 4.32
C ASP A 91 6.27 7.03 3.48
N ASN A 92 6.71 6.43 2.37
CA ASN A 92 7.64 7.03 1.43
C ASN A 92 6.96 7.52 0.12
N GLY A 93 5.62 7.50 0.08
CA GLY A 93 4.81 7.87 -1.08
C GLY A 93 4.67 6.77 -2.13
N GLN A 94 5.56 5.77 -2.15
CA GLN A 94 5.46 4.58 -3.00
C GLN A 94 4.75 3.44 -2.29
N PHE A 95 4.99 3.29 -0.99
CA PHE A 95 4.38 2.30 -0.13
C PHE A 95 4.48 2.72 1.34
N ILE A 96 3.72 2.05 2.20
CA ILE A 96 3.81 2.23 3.65
C ILE A 96 4.43 0.97 4.25
N ALA A 97 5.54 1.13 4.96
CA ALA A 97 6.18 0.07 5.71
C ALA A 97 5.69 0.08 7.16
N MET A 98 5.26 -1.08 7.66
CA MET A 98 4.98 -1.28 9.07
C MET A 98 6.21 -1.92 9.72
N ILE A 99 6.71 -1.29 10.77
CA ILE A 99 7.93 -1.68 11.46
C ILE A 99 7.53 -2.26 12.81
N ASP A 100 8.14 -3.37 13.20
CA ASP A 100 8.09 -3.85 14.56
C ASP A 100 9.03 -3.01 15.43
N PRO A 101 8.53 -2.16 16.34
CA PRO A 101 9.37 -1.26 17.13
C PRO A 101 10.27 -2.01 18.11
N ILE A 102 9.94 -3.26 18.47
CA ILE A 102 10.75 -4.09 19.35
C ILE A 102 11.91 -4.68 18.54
N ASN A 103 11.61 -5.35 17.43
CA ASN A 103 12.63 -6.09 16.66
C ASN A 103 13.36 -5.25 15.60
N GLY A 104 12.89 -4.04 15.31
CA GLY A 104 13.40 -3.21 14.22
C GLY A 104 13.16 -3.80 12.82
N ALA A 105 12.31 -4.82 12.70
CA ALA A 105 12.05 -5.55 11.47
C ALA A 105 10.84 -5.00 10.71
N VAL A 106 10.92 -4.97 9.38
CA VAL A 106 9.78 -4.60 8.53
C VAL A 106 8.82 -5.78 8.47
N LYS A 107 7.69 -5.63 9.15
CA LYS A 107 6.68 -6.68 9.30
C LYS A 107 5.84 -6.86 8.04
N THR A 108 5.40 -5.77 7.44
CA THR A 108 4.55 -5.81 6.25
C THR A 108 4.61 -4.51 5.46
N ILE A 109 4.14 -4.56 4.22
CA ILE A 109 4.11 -3.42 3.30
C ILE A 109 2.69 -3.22 2.79
N LEU A 110 2.15 -2.03 2.98
CA LEU A 110 0.82 -1.62 2.53
C LEU A 110 0.95 -0.84 1.21
N PRO A 111 -0.10 -0.83 0.37
CA PRO A 111 -0.11 0.02 -0.82
C PRO A 111 0.00 1.50 -0.43
N PRO A 112 0.48 2.35 -1.36
CA PRO A 112 0.52 3.80 -1.12
C PRO A 112 -0.89 4.31 -0.85
N ARG A 113 -1.02 5.34 0.00
CA ARG A 113 -2.31 5.97 0.25
C ARG A 113 -2.86 6.51 -1.07
N THR A 114 -4.00 5.97 -1.52
CA THR A 114 -4.74 6.55 -2.63
C THR A 114 -5.11 7.98 -2.24
N LYS A 115 -4.66 8.96 -3.02
CA LYS A 115 -5.04 10.36 -2.83
C LYS A 115 -6.52 10.51 -3.21
N THR A 116 -7.41 10.20 -2.28
CA THR A 116 -8.87 10.36 -2.43
C THR A 116 -9.28 11.80 -2.64
N HIS A 117 -8.47 12.74 -2.16
CA HIS A 117 -8.70 14.17 -2.31
C HIS A 117 -7.53 14.80 -3.06
N GLY A 118 -7.84 15.53 -4.13
CA GLY A 118 -6.89 16.44 -4.74
C GLY A 118 -6.39 17.46 -3.72
N ARG A 119 -5.23 18.09 -3.97
CA ARG A 119 -4.73 19.17 -3.12
C ARG A 119 -5.84 20.20 -2.92
N LEU A 120 -6.13 20.53 -1.66
CA LEU A 120 -7.03 21.62 -1.31
C LEU A 120 -6.37 22.91 -1.82
N ARG A 121 -6.85 23.40 -2.95
CA ARG A 121 -6.35 24.64 -3.57
C ARG A 121 -7.29 25.75 -3.17
N LEU A 122 -6.76 26.76 -2.48
CA LEU A 122 -7.44 28.05 -2.36
C LEU A 122 -7.55 28.63 -3.76
N LEU A 123 -8.78 28.69 -4.26
CA LEU A 123 -9.09 29.31 -5.54
C LEU A 123 -9.34 30.79 -5.28
N SER A 124 -8.86 31.65 -6.18
CA SER A 124 -9.32 33.04 -6.20
C SER A 124 -10.81 33.11 -6.52
N GLU A 125 -11.49 34.20 -6.16
CA GLU A 125 -12.91 34.41 -6.47
C GLU A 125 -13.21 34.21 -7.98
N ARG A 126 -12.30 34.68 -8.85
CA ARG A 126 -12.41 34.50 -10.31
C ARG A 126 -12.36 33.03 -10.72
N GLU A 127 -11.44 32.26 -10.14
CA GLU A 127 -11.32 30.82 -10.43
C GLU A 127 -12.53 30.04 -9.88
N PHE A 128 -13.05 30.43 -8.72
CA PHE A 128 -14.25 29.85 -8.12
C PHE A 128 -15.49 30.07 -9.00
N ALA A 129 -15.73 31.31 -9.43
CA ALA A 129 -16.83 31.66 -10.32
C ALA A 129 -16.75 30.90 -11.67
N LYS A 130 -15.54 30.78 -12.24
CA LYS A 130 -15.33 30.01 -13.48
C LYS A 130 -15.66 28.54 -13.30
N ARG A 131 -15.29 27.95 -12.16
CA ARG A 131 -15.59 26.54 -11.85
C ARG A 131 -17.09 26.33 -11.62
N GLN A 132 -17.73 27.21 -10.85
CA GLN A 132 -19.17 27.19 -10.62
C GLN A 132 -19.96 27.27 -11.92
N ASN A 133 -19.59 28.17 -12.83
CA ASN A 133 -20.21 28.29 -14.15
C ASN A 133 -20.04 27.02 -15.00
N ARG A 134 -18.88 26.37 -14.93
CA ARG A 134 -18.64 25.10 -15.63
C ARG A 134 -19.54 23.99 -15.07
N ASP A 135 -19.66 23.92 -13.75
CA ASP A 135 -20.48 22.90 -13.08
C ASP A 135 -21.97 23.13 -13.33
N GLN A 136 -22.44 24.38 -13.33
CA GLN A 136 -23.81 24.73 -13.75
C GLN A 136 -24.09 24.35 -15.21
N ARG A 137 -23.15 24.62 -16.14
CA ARG A 137 -23.30 24.21 -17.54
C ARG A 137 -23.37 22.69 -17.67
N LYS A 138 -22.56 21.95 -16.91
CA LYS A 138 -22.62 20.48 -16.88
C LYS A 138 -23.94 19.98 -16.31
N ALA A 139 -24.43 20.58 -15.22
CA ALA A 139 -25.72 20.23 -14.63
C ALA A 139 -26.87 20.46 -15.61
N LYS A 140 -26.89 21.59 -16.33
CA LYS A 140 -27.87 21.90 -17.38
C LYS A 140 -27.82 20.95 -18.58
N ARG A 141 -26.66 20.32 -18.85
CA ARG A 141 -26.48 19.36 -19.96
C ARG A 141 -26.80 17.93 -19.57
N ARG A 142 -27.00 17.63 -18.28
CA ARG A 142 -27.41 16.28 -17.87
C ARG A 142 -28.85 16.08 -18.33
N PRO A 143 -29.16 14.99 -19.05
CA PRO A 143 -30.54 14.67 -19.37
C PRO A 143 -31.30 14.54 -18.04
N THR A 144 -32.27 15.41 -17.82
CA THR A 144 -33.16 15.34 -16.67
C THR A 144 -33.96 14.05 -16.75
N ALA A 145 -34.35 13.45 -15.63
CA ALA A 145 -35.19 12.24 -15.62
C ALA A 145 -36.47 12.38 -16.46
N ALA A 146 -36.98 13.62 -16.61
CA ALA A 146 -38.09 13.94 -17.50
C ALA A 146 -37.75 13.79 -19.00
N GLY A 147 -36.53 14.11 -19.42
CA GLY A 147 -36.07 13.93 -20.81
C GLY A 147 -35.79 12.47 -21.16
N LEU A 148 -35.35 11.66 -20.18
CA LEU A 148 -35.22 10.21 -20.32
C LEU A 148 -36.59 9.51 -20.40
N LYS A 149 -37.60 9.98 -19.64
CA LYS A 149 -38.98 9.48 -19.75
C LYS A 149 -39.60 9.80 -21.12
N ALA A 150 -39.44 11.04 -21.61
CA ALA A 150 -39.95 11.43 -22.91
C ALA A 150 -39.37 10.58 -24.06
N GLN A 151 -38.08 10.23 -24.01
CA GLN A 151 -37.45 9.34 -25.00
C GLN A 151 -37.99 7.90 -24.94
N LEU A 152 -38.31 7.39 -23.75
CA LEU A 152 -38.87 6.06 -23.57
C LEU A 152 -40.35 5.98 -23.98
N ASP A 153 -41.12 7.04 -23.78
CA ASP A 153 -42.52 7.11 -24.18
C ASP A 153 -42.69 7.23 -25.72
N GLU A 154 -41.72 7.85 -26.41
CA GLU A 154 -41.68 7.92 -27.89
C GLU A 154 -41.38 6.54 -28.52
N GLU A 155 -40.43 5.76 -27.99
CA GLU A 155 -40.09 4.42 -28.50
C GLU A 155 -41.18 3.35 -28.23
N GLY A 156 -42.08 3.58 -27.27
CA GLY A 156 -43.16 2.65 -26.90
C GLY A 156 -44.41 2.69 -27.80
N THR A 157 -44.56 3.73 -28.62
CA THR A 157 -45.76 3.91 -29.48
C THR A 157 -45.59 3.39 -30.90
N GLU A 158 -44.38 3.04 -31.33
CA GLU A 158 -44.11 2.52 -32.68
C GLU A 158 -44.25 0.98 -32.79
N ASN A 159 -44.56 0.28 -31.70
CA ASN A 159 -44.69 -1.20 -31.66
C ASN A 159 -46.06 -1.72 -31.20
N ALA A 160 -47.13 -0.92 -31.35
CA ALA A 160 -48.51 -1.34 -31.05
C ALA A 160 -49.37 -1.42 -32.32
#